data_AF-A0A3A9EPY6-F1
#
_entry.id   AF-A0A3A9EPY6-F1
#
_cell.length_a   1.000
_cell.length_b   1.000
_cell.length_c   1.000
_cell.angle_alpha   90.00
_cell.angle_beta   90.00
_cell.angle_gamma   90.00
#
_symmetry.space_group_name_H-M   'P 1'
#
loop_
_entity.id
_entity.type
_entity.pdbx_description
1 polymer ?
#
loop_
_entity_poly.entity_id
_entity_poly.type
_entity_poly.pdbx_seq_one_letter_code
_entity_poly.pdbx_strand_id
1 'polypeptide(L)'
;MVCNSVSYYPFKIDDRIFFQDNSLDNLHIINTYNNLIAQGKYTEASNYINQQKNIYGYFADFFNAIENRIFTLQSFLLTKQKNNPHVYSDVEPEDICNSMIWIEE
;
A
#
# COMPACT_ATOMS: atom_id res chain seq x y z
N MET A 1 19.28 2.86 -0.97
CA MET A 1 18.09 2.80 -0.10
C MET A 1 18.33 1.73 0.95
N VAL A 2 18.57 2.10 2.22
CA VAL A 2 18.79 1.12 3.29
C VAL A 2 17.42 0.68 3.78
N CYS A 3 16.89 -0.39 3.21
CA CYS A 3 15.55 -0.91 3.53
C CYS A 3 15.70 -2.02 4.57
N ASN A 4 15.28 -1.78 5.82
CA ASN A 4 15.22 -2.83 6.85
C ASN A 4 13.79 -3.33 7.05
N SER A 5 13.69 -4.66 7.20
CA SER A 5 12.52 -5.53 7.34
C SER A 5 11.52 -5.56 6.16
N VAL A 6 11.78 -6.48 5.22
CA VAL A 6 10.82 -6.90 4.20
C VAL A 6 9.63 -7.58 4.88
N SER A 7 8.46 -6.96 4.81
CA SER A 7 7.24 -7.56 5.34
C SER A 7 6.60 -8.49 4.31
N TYR A 8 6.11 -9.64 4.77
CA TYR A 8 5.59 -10.71 3.91
C TYR A 8 4.10 -10.60 3.60
N TYR A 9 3.42 -9.52 3.97
CA TYR A 9 1.96 -9.42 3.82
C TYR A 9 1.53 -8.95 2.41
N PRO A 10 0.48 -9.54 1.80
CA PRO A 10 -0.12 -10.81 2.21
C PRO A 10 0.81 -11.99 1.89
N PHE A 11 1.64 -11.91 0.82
CA PHE A 11 2.63 -12.95 0.45
C PHE A 11 3.85 -12.39 -0.32
N LYS A 12 4.38 -11.22 0.05
CA LYS A 12 5.40 -10.49 -0.77
C LYS A 12 4.96 -10.28 -2.23
N ILE A 13 3.68 -9.98 -2.44
CA ILE A 13 3.16 -9.73 -3.78
C ILE A 13 3.74 -8.43 -4.36
N ASP A 14 4.16 -7.50 -3.49
CA ASP A 14 4.83 -6.25 -3.82
C ASP A 14 5.94 -5.93 -2.81
N ASP A 15 6.95 -5.17 -3.25
CA ASP A 15 7.99 -4.63 -2.37
C ASP A 15 7.41 -3.48 -1.54
N ARG A 16 7.58 -3.56 -0.21
CA ARG A 16 7.15 -2.46 0.66
C ARG A 16 8.20 -1.36 0.72
N ILE A 17 7.77 -0.13 0.43
CA ILE A 17 8.52 1.08 0.76
C ILE A 17 8.29 1.39 2.24
N PHE A 18 9.37 1.41 3.03
CA PHE A 18 9.33 1.97 4.37
C PHE A 18 9.35 3.49 4.27
N PHE A 19 8.25 4.13 4.66
CA PHE A 19 8.12 5.58 4.66
C PHE A 19 8.44 6.10 6.06
N GLN A 20 9.39 7.03 6.14
CA GLN A 20 9.77 7.72 7.37
C GLN A 20 9.65 9.22 7.16
N ASP A 21 9.49 9.96 8.25
CA ASP A 21 9.59 11.40 8.23
C ASP A 21 10.99 11.86 7.81
N ASN A 22 11.09 13.06 7.25
CA ASN A 22 12.38 13.67 6.96
C ASN A 22 13.09 14.11 8.23
N SER A 23 14.42 14.05 8.23
CA SER A 23 15.22 14.79 9.22
C SER A 23 14.91 16.28 9.12
N LEU A 24 14.83 16.96 10.26
CA LEU A 24 14.74 18.43 10.33
C LEU A 24 15.92 19.11 9.64
N ASP A 25 17.08 18.46 9.57
CA ASP A 25 18.26 18.96 8.84
C ASP A 25 17.97 19.16 7.35
N ASN A 26 17.04 18.35 6.81
CA ASN A 26 16.65 18.37 5.41
C ASN A 26 15.48 19.32 5.11
N LEU A 27 15.02 20.10 6.09
CA LEU A 27 13.86 20.99 5.93
C LEU A 27 14.04 21.98 4.78
N HIS A 28 15.25 22.49 4.57
CA HIS A 28 15.56 23.41 3.48
C HIS A 28 15.34 22.77 2.08
N ILE A 29 15.61 21.47 1.96
CA ILE A 29 15.39 20.70 0.73
C ILE A 29 13.90 20.56 0.47
N ILE A 30 13.15 20.14 1.49
CA ILE A 30 11.69 19.97 1.38
C ILE A 30 11.00 21.30 1.07
N ASN A 31 11.43 22.40 1.69
CA ASN A 31 10.88 23.73 1.39
C ASN A 31 11.17 24.14 -0.05
N THR A 32 12.37 23.88 -0.56
CA THR A 32 12.73 24.17 -1.96
C THR A 32 11.85 23.37 -2.92
N TYR A 33 11.70 22.07 -2.66
CA TYR A 33 10.80 21.21 -3.43
C TYR A 33 9.36 21.72 -3.42
N ASN A 34 8.80 21.99 -2.24
CA ASN A 34 7.43 22.47 -2.08
C ASN A 34 7.20 23.83 -2.77
N ASN A 35 8.19 24.72 -2.75
CA ASN A 35 8.11 26.00 -3.45
C ASN A 35 8.06 25.83 -4.97
N LEU A 36 8.82 24.87 -5.53
CA LEU A 36 8.75 24.53 -6.96
C LEU A 36 7.37 23.94 -7.31
N ILE A 37 6.84 23.07 -6.46
CA ILE A 37 5.48 22.51 -6.61
C ILE A 37 4.42 23.62 -6.58
N ALA A 38 4.48 24.54 -5.63
CA ALA A 38 3.53 25.65 -5.50
C ALA A 38 3.55 26.61 -6.71
N GLN A 39 4.67 26.68 -7.43
CA GLN A 39 4.82 27.44 -8.68
C GLN A 39 4.35 26.66 -9.92
N GLY A 40 3.88 25.41 -9.78
CA GLY A 40 3.53 24.53 -10.89
C GLY A 40 4.74 23.99 -11.67
N LYS A 41 5.96 24.13 -11.13
CA LYS A 41 7.22 23.72 -11.78
C LYS A 41 7.55 22.25 -11.48
N TYR A 42 6.66 21.34 -11.86
CA TYR A 42 6.75 19.92 -11.50
C TYR A 42 8.02 19.22 -12.03
N THR A 43 8.43 19.53 -13.26
CA THR A 43 9.66 18.96 -13.85
C THR A 43 10.90 19.41 -13.08
N GLU A 44 10.99 20.68 -12.72
CA GLU A 44 12.11 21.20 -11.92
C GLU A 44 12.10 20.61 -10.51
N ALA A 45 10.93 20.50 -9.88
CA ALA A 45 10.78 19.88 -8.57
C ALA A 45 11.25 18.41 -8.57
N SER A 46 10.85 17.65 -9.60
CA SER A 46 11.27 16.25 -9.80
C SER A 46 12.78 16.14 -10.01
N ASN A 47 13.35 16.95 -10.91
CA ASN A 47 14.79 16.97 -11.14
C ASN A 47 15.58 17.34 -9.88
N TYR A 48 15.09 18.33 -9.13
CA TYR A 48 15.71 18.79 -7.89
C TYR A 48 15.76 17.68 -6.83
N ILE A 49 14.63 16.99 -6.60
CA ILE A 49 14.55 15.96 -5.56
C ILE A 49 15.37 14.71 -5.93
N ASN A 50 15.42 14.35 -7.22
CA ASN A 50 16.19 13.21 -7.71
C ASN A 50 17.72 13.37 -7.54
N GLN A 51 18.19 14.60 -7.34
CA GLN A 51 19.60 14.87 -7.04
C GLN A 51 19.94 14.74 -5.55
N GLN A 52 18.93 14.67 -4.68
CA GLN A 52 19.11 14.60 -3.24
C GLN A 52 19.22 13.14 -2.78
N LYS A 53 20.03 12.89 -1.74
CA LYS A 53 20.17 11.56 -1.14
C LYS A 53 19.56 11.55 0.24
N ASN A 54 19.02 10.40 0.64
CA ASN A 54 18.44 10.18 1.98
C ASN A 54 17.31 11.17 2.33
N ILE A 55 16.54 11.58 1.31
CA ILE A 55 15.32 12.37 1.49
C ILE A 55 14.13 11.44 1.32
N TYR A 56 13.21 11.52 2.26
CA TYR A 56 11.93 10.83 2.20
C TYR A 56 10.85 11.83 1.83
N GLY A 57 9.70 11.38 1.32
CA GLY A 57 8.64 12.30 0.99
C GLY A 57 7.67 11.73 -0.02
N TYR A 58 6.53 12.40 -0.12
CA TYR A 58 5.45 12.06 -1.03
C TYR A 58 5.80 12.49 -2.46
N PHE A 59 6.80 11.85 -3.05
CA PHE A 59 7.27 12.10 -4.41
C PHE A 59 6.56 11.18 -5.42
N ALA A 60 6.78 11.43 -6.71
CA ALA A 60 6.19 10.65 -7.79
C ALA A 60 6.43 9.13 -7.62
N ASP A 61 7.65 8.73 -7.26
CA ASP A 61 7.99 7.32 -7.07
C ASP A 61 7.17 6.65 -5.94
N PHE A 62 6.86 7.38 -4.88
CA PHE A 62 6.01 6.86 -3.80
C PHE A 62 4.58 6.63 -4.28
N PHE A 63 4.02 7.57 -5.03
CA PHE A 63 2.68 7.41 -5.60
C PHE A 63 2.62 6.29 -6.64
N ASN A 64 3.63 6.18 -7.50
CA ASN A 64 3.76 5.09 -8.47
C ASN A 64 3.83 3.72 -7.76
N ALA A 65 4.54 3.64 -6.63
CA ALA A 65 4.60 2.41 -5.85
C ALA A 65 3.26 2.05 -5.19
N ILE A 66 2.50 3.03 -4.69
CA ILE A 66 1.13 2.80 -4.20
C ILE A 66 0.24 2.30 -5.33
N GLU A 67 0.31 2.93 -6.51
CA GLU A 67 -0.48 2.52 -7.67
C GLU A 67 -0.17 1.08 -8.09
N ASN A 68 1.11 0.74 -8.24
CA ASN A 68 1.55 -0.62 -8.55
C ASN A 68 1.03 -1.64 -7.52
N ARG A 69 1.05 -1.26 -6.24
CA ARG A 69 0.53 -2.09 -5.15
C ARG A 69 -0.98 -2.31 -5.25
N ILE A 70 -1.75 -1.27 -5.57
CA ILE A 70 -3.20 -1.39 -5.79
C ILE A 70 -3.47 -2.40 -6.91
N PHE A 71 -2.83 -2.24 -8.06
CA PHE A 71 -3.04 -3.14 -9.21
C PHE A 71 -2.62 -4.58 -8.91
N THR A 72 -1.49 -4.76 -8.22
CA THR A 72 -0.98 -6.08 -7.86
C THR A 72 -1.89 -6.75 -6.84
N LEU A 73 -2.37 -6.01 -5.84
CA LEU A 73 -3.32 -6.53 -4.86
C LEU A 73 -4.66 -6.91 -5.49
N GLN A 74 -5.21 -6.07 -6.37
CA GLN A 74 -6.44 -6.39 -7.10
C GLN A 74 -6.28 -7.69 -7.90
N SER A 75 -5.19 -7.81 -8.66
CA SER A 75 -4.89 -9.01 -9.45
C SER A 75 -4.74 -10.24 -8.55
N PHE A 76 -4.05 -10.10 -7.41
CA PHE A 76 -3.89 -11.17 -6.44
C PHE A 76 -5.23 -11.61 -5.82
N LEU A 77 -6.11 -10.67 -5.47
CA LEU A 77 -7.42 -10.99 -4.89
C LEU A 77 -8.32 -11.78 -5.86
N LEU A 78 -8.22 -11.52 -7.17
CA LEU A 78 -8.94 -12.30 -8.19
C LEU A 78 -8.51 -13.77 -8.26
N THR A 79 -7.29 -14.10 -7.81
CA THR A 79 -6.82 -15.50 -7.72
C THR A 79 -7.37 -16.23 -6.49
N LYS A 80 -8.01 -15.52 -5.55
CA LYS A 80 -8.50 -16.11 -4.30
C LYS A 80 -9.94 -16.53 -4.44
N GLN A 81 -10.23 -17.75 -3.99
CA GLN A 81 -11.60 -18.17 -3.76
C GLN A 81 -12.16 -17.34 -2.61
N LYS A 82 -13.26 -16.64 -2.86
CA LYS A 82 -14.00 -15.96 -1.81
C LYS A 82 -14.49 -17.01 -0.82
N ASN A 83 -14.05 -16.93 0.43
CA ASN A 83 -14.63 -17.72 1.49
C ASN A 83 -16.01 -17.12 1.81
N ASN A 84 -17.09 -17.83 1.46
CA ASN A 84 -18.43 -17.49 1.90
C ASN A 84 -18.71 -18.35 3.15
N PRO A 85 -18.68 -17.77 4.35
CA PRO A 85 -18.91 -18.54 5.58
C PRO A 85 -20.39 -18.93 5.77
N HIS A 86 -21.26 -18.51 4.84
CA HIS A 86 -22.70 -18.76 4.90
C HIS A 86 -23.08 -19.78 3.83
N VAL A 87 -23.87 -20.77 4.24
CA VAL A 87 -24.57 -21.71 3.37
C VAL A 87 -26.05 -21.54 3.67
N TYR A 88 -26.85 -21.34 2.63
CA TYR A 88 -28.31 -21.24 2.75
C TYR A 88 -28.91 -22.62 2.48
N SER A 89 -29.79 -23.06 3.38
CA SER A 89 -30.52 -24.33 3.27
C SER A 89 -31.89 -24.14 3.90
N ASP A 90 -32.95 -24.64 3.23
CA ASP A 90 -34.30 -24.72 3.80
C ASP A 90 -34.46 -25.92 4.76
N VAL A 91 -33.43 -26.76 4.83
CA VAL A 91 -33.39 -27.96 5.67
C VAL A 91 -32.33 -27.78 6.74
N GLU A 92 -32.72 -28.03 7.99
CA GLU A 92 -31.80 -28.05 9.12
C GLU A 92 -30.66 -29.05 8.86
N PRO A 93 -29.38 -28.64 8.96
CA PRO A 93 -28.26 -29.52 8.68
C PRO A 93 -28.15 -30.65 9.71
N GLU A 94 -28.07 -31.90 9.24
CA GLU A 94 -28.00 -33.10 10.10
C GLU A 94 -26.70 -33.19 10.92
N ASP A 95 -25.59 -32.64 10.41
CA ASP A 95 -24.28 -32.60 11.06
C ASP A 95 -23.70 -31.19 11.04
N ILE A 96 -23.75 -30.50 12.17
CA ILE A 96 -23.09 -29.20 12.35
C ILE A 96 -21.58 -29.45 12.46
N CYS A 97 -20.86 -29.30 11.35
CA CYS A 97 -19.40 -29.32 11.37
C CYS A 97 -18.84 -28.14 12.20
N ASN A 98 -17.67 -28.33 12.82
CA ASN A 98 -16.99 -27.28 13.59
C ASN A 98 -16.96 -25.95 12.81
N SER A 99 -17.52 -24.89 13.41
CA SER A 99 -17.66 -23.51 12.91
C SER A 99 -18.94 -23.15 12.15
N MET A 100 -19.96 -24.03 12.11
CA MET A 100 -21.30 -23.66 11.62
C MET A 100 -22.22 -23.20 12.77
N ILE A 101 -23.01 -22.15 12.52
CA ILE A 101 -24.07 -21.66 13.42
C ILE A 101 -25.35 -21.61 12.60
N TRP A 102 -26.39 -22.32 13.05
CA TRP A 102 -27.74 -22.27 12.47
C TRP A 102 -28.48 -21.03 13.01
N ILE A 103 -29.14 -20.29 12.12
CA ILE A 103 -29.94 -19.10 12.46
C ILE A 103 -31.32 -19.29 11.84
N GLU A 104 -32.36 -19.32 12.69
CA GLU A 104 -33.76 -19.33 12.28
C GLU A 104 -34.27 -17.88 12.17
N GLU A 105 -35.09 -17.58 11.15
CA GLU A 105 -35.83 -16.31 11.06
C GLU A 105 -37.06 -16.27 11.96
#